data_AF-A0A0K8QP40-F1
#
_entry.id   AF-A0A0K8QP40-F1
#
_cell.length_a   1.000
_cell.length_b   1.000
_cell.length_c   1.000
_cell.angle_alpha   90.00
_cell.angle_beta   90.00
_cell.angle_gamma   90.00
#
_symmetry.space_group_name_H-M   'P 1'
#
loop_
_entity.id
_entity.type
_entity.pdbx_description
1 polymer ?
#
loop_
_entity_poly.entity_id
_entity_poly.type
_entity_poly.pdbx_seq_one_letter_code
_entity_poly.pdbx_strand_id
1 'polypeptide(L)'
;MAKGAAAKKAHSASKKGKRKGKAPTPERASYPRHSLDRVLRIPRAIIDQNAGRDCSEQDAAGFVGIGYGGPFRLEISSAIKFGLLDRPTTGRIAVTELARRAIRPQSPGDDTKALQEAVLKAPQVAEVYEHYRGENLPDRNFFENALEDKFGIPRDKIPDFISVFEQSLEVAKLVQRVDDRARIIDVTESVPGSDEQQRLRRISKDVKVASGDSCFVMMPFVEPIGAYYEKIYAPAIRKAGLEPVRADTEIFGTGKIIDQIWSGINAARVLVAELTTRNPNVFYELGLAHALQKPVVLVAGTEDDVPFDLRHIRVIYYDMRDPFWGQKLLDKVSENILSALKNPEEAILPRGLSQRGSE
;
A
#
# COMPACT_ATOMS: atom_id res chain seq x y z
N MET A 1 -64.10 62.24 -40.69
CA MET A 1 -63.71 60.83 -40.93
C MET A 1 -62.58 60.45 -39.99
N ALA A 2 -62.68 59.25 -39.39
CA ALA A 2 -61.65 58.44 -38.69
C ALA A 2 -60.87 59.08 -37.49
N LYS A 3 -61.16 58.65 -36.25
CA LYS A 3 -60.40 57.66 -35.42
C LYS A 3 -58.98 58.15 -35.06
N GLY A 4 -58.55 58.38 -33.82
CA GLY A 4 -58.89 57.73 -32.54
C GLY A 4 -57.93 56.58 -32.27
N ALA A 5 -56.84 56.82 -31.53
CA ALA A 5 -56.03 55.77 -30.89
C ALA A 5 -55.08 56.35 -29.83
N ALA A 6 -55.43 56.18 -28.55
CA ALA A 6 -54.50 56.12 -27.44
C ALA A 6 -54.45 54.68 -26.91
N ALA A 7 -53.22 54.22 -26.70
CA ALA A 7 -52.70 53.03 -26.03
C ALA A 7 -53.67 51.96 -25.47
N LYS A 8 -53.39 50.69 -25.83
CA LYS A 8 -53.51 49.54 -24.92
C LYS A 8 -52.40 48.51 -25.18
N LYS A 9 -51.72 48.10 -24.10
CA LYS A 9 -50.74 47.02 -24.03
C LYS A 9 -51.37 45.68 -24.44
N ALA A 10 -50.64 44.87 -25.22
CA ALA A 10 -50.87 43.44 -25.35
C ALA A 10 -49.53 42.70 -25.38
N HIS A 11 -49.43 41.66 -24.55
CA HIS A 11 -48.33 40.70 -24.50
C HIS A 11 -48.17 39.98 -25.84
N SER A 12 -46.93 39.83 -26.31
CA SER A 12 -46.57 38.76 -27.25
C SER A 12 -45.31 38.04 -26.77
N ALA A 13 -45.41 36.71 -26.77
CA ALA A 13 -44.47 35.78 -26.14
C ALA A 13 -43.19 35.61 -26.98
N SER A 14 -42.02 35.66 -26.33
CA SER A 14 -40.76 35.25 -26.96
C SER A 14 -40.66 33.72 -26.99
N LYS A 15 -40.68 33.11 -28.18
CA LYS A 15 -40.23 31.73 -28.38
C LYS A 15 -38.72 31.65 -28.13
N LYS A 16 -38.32 31.14 -26.97
CA LYS A 16 -36.93 30.72 -26.70
C LYS A 16 -36.59 29.51 -27.59
N GLY A 17 -35.75 29.74 -28.60
CA GLY A 17 -35.08 28.65 -29.31
C GLY A 17 -34.17 27.90 -28.33
N LYS A 18 -34.36 26.59 -28.19
CA LYS A 18 -33.47 25.69 -27.44
C LYS A 18 -32.07 25.79 -28.05
N ARG A 19 -31.14 26.47 -27.38
CA ARG A 19 -29.71 26.30 -27.62
C ARG A 19 -29.37 24.85 -27.32
N LYS A 20 -28.95 24.09 -28.34
CA LYS A 20 -28.31 22.78 -28.17
C LYS A 20 -27.15 22.98 -27.18
N GLY A 21 -27.22 22.32 -26.04
CA GLY A 21 -26.13 22.30 -25.07
C GLY A 21 -24.86 21.83 -25.75
N LYS A 22 -23.79 22.62 -25.62
CA LYS A 22 -22.44 22.22 -26.03
C LYS A 22 -22.11 20.98 -25.20
N ALA A 23 -21.79 19.87 -25.87
CA ALA A 23 -21.36 18.65 -25.19
C ALA A 23 -20.23 18.98 -24.19
N PRO A 24 -20.21 18.37 -22.99
CA PRO A 24 -19.12 18.57 -22.06
C PRO A 24 -17.82 18.18 -22.75
N THR A 25 -16.84 19.09 -22.72
CA THR A 25 -15.48 18.80 -23.17
C THR A 25 -14.98 17.59 -22.38
N PRO A 26 -14.47 16.53 -23.02
CA PRO A 26 -13.98 15.37 -22.29
C PRO A 26 -12.87 15.82 -21.34
N GLU A 27 -13.05 15.50 -20.07
CA GLU A 27 -12.06 15.71 -19.02
C GLU A 27 -10.73 15.09 -19.47
N ARG A 28 -9.63 15.86 -19.41
CA ARG A 28 -8.32 15.37 -19.86
C ARG A 28 -7.97 14.14 -19.03
N ALA A 29 -7.83 12.97 -19.67
CA ALA A 29 -7.43 11.74 -19.01
C ALA A 29 -6.21 11.97 -18.09
N SER A 30 -6.39 11.66 -16.80
CA SER A 30 -5.42 11.97 -15.73
C SER A 30 -4.19 11.05 -15.80
N TYR A 31 -4.34 9.86 -16.39
CA TYR A 31 -3.29 8.84 -16.47
C TYR A 31 -2.24 9.05 -17.61
N PRO A 32 -1.05 8.41 -17.53
CA PRO A 32 -0.04 8.42 -18.60
C PRO A 32 -0.55 7.77 -19.90
N ARG A 33 -0.20 8.31 -21.08
CA ARG A 33 -0.67 7.76 -22.37
C ARG A 33 0.29 6.76 -23.01
N HIS A 34 1.40 6.50 -22.34
CA HIS A 34 2.46 5.58 -22.76
C HIS A 34 2.90 4.80 -21.52
N SER A 35 3.35 3.57 -21.71
CA SER A 35 3.89 2.72 -20.65
C SER A 35 5.20 3.28 -20.08
N LEU A 36 5.55 2.82 -18.87
CA LEU A 36 6.75 3.23 -18.16
C LEU A 36 8.04 2.95 -18.97
N ASP A 37 8.18 1.76 -19.56
CA ASP A 37 9.32 1.41 -20.42
C ASP A 37 9.45 2.36 -21.61
N ARG A 38 8.32 2.70 -22.23
CA ARG A 38 8.31 3.56 -23.41
C ARG A 38 8.86 4.94 -23.08
N VAL A 39 8.49 5.50 -21.92
CA VAL A 39 8.85 6.88 -21.57
C VAL A 39 10.27 7.00 -20.99
N LEU A 40 10.85 5.93 -20.44
CA LEU A 40 12.23 5.94 -19.91
C LEU A 40 13.29 6.30 -20.96
N ARG A 41 12.98 6.12 -22.25
CA ARG A 41 13.86 6.52 -23.34
C ARG A 41 14.23 8.01 -23.33
N ILE A 42 13.35 8.88 -22.82
CA ILE A 42 13.57 10.33 -22.78
C ILE A 42 14.65 10.70 -21.76
N PRO A 43 14.49 10.43 -20.45
CA PRO A 43 15.55 10.68 -19.48
C PRO A 43 16.83 9.92 -19.79
N ARG A 44 16.75 8.70 -20.38
CA ARG A 44 17.94 7.97 -20.83
C ARG A 44 18.73 8.77 -21.87
N ALA A 45 18.07 9.25 -22.91
CA ALA A 45 18.71 10.04 -23.96
C ALA A 45 19.32 11.35 -23.43
N ILE A 46 18.63 12.05 -22.52
CA ILE A 46 19.14 13.29 -21.90
C ILE A 46 20.37 12.99 -21.03
N ILE A 47 20.34 11.89 -20.27
CA ILE A 47 21.48 11.44 -19.45
C ILE A 47 22.67 11.09 -20.34
N ASP A 48 22.46 10.33 -21.41
CA ASP A 48 23.53 9.81 -22.25
C ASP A 48 24.14 10.90 -23.15
N GLN A 49 23.35 11.87 -23.63
CA GLN A 49 23.82 12.91 -24.57
C GLN A 49 24.15 14.26 -23.92
N ASN A 50 23.59 14.58 -22.75
CA ASN A 50 23.81 15.86 -22.07
C ASN A 50 24.11 15.73 -20.57
N ALA A 51 24.59 14.55 -20.13
CA ALA A 51 24.89 14.26 -18.73
C ALA A 51 23.71 14.50 -17.76
N GLY A 52 22.47 14.49 -18.28
CA GLY A 52 21.27 14.69 -17.47
C GLY A 52 21.04 16.14 -17.06
N ARG A 53 21.67 17.11 -17.74
CA ARG A 53 21.41 18.54 -17.53
C ARG A 53 20.09 18.95 -18.19
N ASP A 54 19.42 19.92 -17.58
CA ASP A 54 18.18 20.52 -18.08
C ASP A 54 18.32 20.96 -19.54
N CYS A 55 17.32 20.64 -20.36
CA CYS A 55 17.32 20.92 -21.78
C CYS A 55 15.94 21.38 -22.26
N SER A 56 15.86 21.89 -23.50
CA SER A 56 14.56 22.18 -24.10
C SER A 56 13.85 20.89 -24.52
N GLU A 57 12.52 20.92 -24.63
CA GLU A 57 11.76 19.78 -25.17
C GLU A 57 12.19 19.44 -26.62
N GLN A 58 12.68 20.42 -27.37
CA GLN A 58 13.17 20.23 -28.74
C GLN A 58 14.53 19.52 -28.77
N ASP A 59 15.46 19.89 -27.89
CA ASP A 59 16.74 19.19 -27.74
C ASP A 59 16.52 17.74 -27.33
N ALA A 60 15.63 17.50 -26.36
CA ALA A 60 15.27 16.16 -25.92
C ALA A 60 14.69 15.29 -27.04
N ALA A 61 13.89 15.88 -27.94
CA ALA A 61 13.41 15.17 -29.14
C ALA A 61 14.57 14.75 -30.03
N GLY A 62 15.53 15.67 -30.24
CA GLY A 62 16.77 15.41 -30.96
C GLY A 62 17.60 14.30 -30.32
N PHE A 63 17.75 14.30 -28.99
CA PHE A 63 18.47 13.24 -28.28
C PHE A 63 17.79 11.88 -28.45
N VAL A 64 16.46 11.82 -28.39
CA VAL A 64 15.71 10.58 -28.62
C VAL A 64 15.73 10.14 -30.10
N GLY A 65 16.13 11.03 -31.02
CA GLY A 65 16.19 10.78 -32.46
C GLY A 65 14.85 10.90 -33.17
N ILE A 66 13.93 11.73 -32.66
CA ILE A 66 12.59 11.92 -33.23
C ILE A 66 12.26 13.41 -33.40
N GLY A 67 11.30 13.71 -34.27
CA GLY A 67 10.82 15.07 -34.48
C GLY A 67 10.07 15.63 -33.27
N TYR A 68 10.32 16.90 -32.93
CA TYR A 68 9.54 17.61 -31.92
C TYR A 68 8.12 17.91 -32.44
N GLY A 69 7.10 17.41 -31.75
CA GLY A 69 5.71 17.56 -32.16
C GLY A 69 4.71 17.04 -31.13
N GLY A 70 3.43 17.02 -31.50
CA GLY A 70 2.32 16.58 -30.64
C GLY A 70 2.54 15.20 -29.99
N PRO A 71 2.91 14.15 -30.75
CA PRO A 71 3.19 12.83 -30.18
C PRO A 71 4.29 12.84 -29.12
N PHE A 72 5.40 13.54 -29.37
CA PHE A 72 6.50 13.59 -28.41
C PHE A 72 6.14 14.39 -27.14
N ARG A 73 5.40 15.50 -27.28
CA ARG A 73 4.88 16.25 -26.13
C ARG A 73 3.99 15.39 -25.24
N LEU A 74 3.26 14.44 -25.83
CA LEU A 74 2.43 13.49 -25.08
C LEU A 74 3.28 12.44 -24.34
N GLU A 75 4.38 11.98 -24.94
CA GLU A 75 5.36 11.14 -24.25
C GLU A 75 6.00 11.89 -23.06
N ILE A 76 6.40 13.15 -23.24
CA ILE A 76 6.89 14.01 -22.14
C ILE A 76 5.83 14.11 -21.04
N SER A 77 4.58 14.39 -21.40
CA SER A 77 3.49 14.46 -20.41
C SER A 77 3.28 13.14 -19.66
N SER A 78 3.55 12.00 -20.30
CA SER A 78 3.44 10.68 -19.67
C SER A 78 4.63 10.44 -18.72
N ALA A 79 5.85 10.80 -19.15
CA ALA A 79 7.05 10.74 -18.32
C ALA A 79 6.95 11.61 -17.05
N ILE A 80 6.37 12.80 -17.15
CA ILE A 80 6.12 13.69 -16.00
C ILE A 80 5.14 13.04 -15.03
N LYS A 81 4.08 12.38 -15.50
CA LYS A 81 3.11 11.68 -14.64
C LYS A 81 3.74 10.52 -13.87
N PHE A 82 4.70 9.82 -14.45
CA PHE A 82 5.52 8.81 -13.75
C PHE A 82 6.59 9.43 -12.83
N GLY A 83 6.72 10.76 -12.78
CA GLY A 83 7.72 11.46 -11.97
C GLY A 83 9.17 11.34 -12.49
N LEU A 84 9.34 10.94 -13.76
CA LEU A 84 10.67 10.76 -14.37
C LEU A 84 11.28 12.06 -14.90
N LEU A 85 10.43 13.05 -15.18
CA LEU A 85 10.82 14.37 -15.66
C LEU A 85 10.09 15.44 -14.87
N ASP A 86 10.78 16.55 -14.62
CA ASP A 86 10.20 17.78 -14.10
C ASP A 86 10.17 18.86 -15.17
N ARG A 87 9.29 19.84 -14.99
CA ARG A 87 9.20 21.03 -15.83
C ARG A 87 9.68 22.26 -15.04
N PRO A 88 10.97 22.60 -15.08
CA PRO A 88 11.49 23.76 -14.35
C PRO A 88 10.93 25.07 -14.89
N THR A 89 10.78 25.18 -16.21
CA THR A 89 10.15 26.32 -16.90
C THR A 89 9.43 25.85 -18.16
N THR A 90 8.53 26.69 -18.69
CA THR A 90 7.79 26.39 -19.91
C THR A 90 8.72 26.03 -21.07
N GLY A 91 8.50 24.86 -21.69
CA GLY A 91 9.29 24.37 -22.82
C GLY A 91 10.64 23.74 -22.45
N ARG A 92 10.95 23.61 -21.15
CA ARG A 92 12.14 22.93 -20.65
C ARG A 92 11.76 21.73 -19.79
N ILE A 93 12.65 20.74 -19.77
CA ILE A 93 12.51 19.54 -18.94
C ILE A 93 13.83 19.21 -18.23
N ALA A 94 13.69 18.66 -17.03
CA ALA A 94 14.79 18.22 -16.18
C ALA A 94 14.61 16.73 -15.84
N VAL A 95 15.71 15.99 -15.76
CA VAL A 95 15.70 14.58 -15.33
C VAL A 95 15.66 14.54 -13.80
N THR A 96 14.69 13.82 -13.23
CA THR A 96 14.53 13.69 -11.79
C THR A 96 15.52 12.70 -11.17
N GLU A 97 15.76 12.79 -9.86
CA GLU A 97 16.53 11.78 -9.13
C GLU A 97 15.90 10.39 -9.23
N LEU A 98 14.57 10.30 -9.31
CA LEU A 98 13.86 9.05 -9.54
C LEU A 98 14.27 8.41 -10.88
N ALA A 99 14.30 9.20 -11.96
CA ALA A 99 14.77 8.70 -13.25
C ALA A 99 16.25 8.32 -13.23
N ARG A 100 17.10 9.04 -12.51
CA ARG A 100 18.51 8.66 -12.34
C ARG A 100 18.66 7.31 -11.66
N ARG A 101 17.92 7.07 -10.56
CA ARG A 101 17.91 5.78 -9.86
C ARG A 101 17.41 4.64 -10.75
N ALA A 102 16.35 4.88 -11.53
CA ALA A 102 15.80 3.90 -12.47
C ALA A 102 16.79 3.52 -13.60
N ILE A 103 17.65 4.46 -14.03
CA ILE A 103 18.46 4.32 -15.24
C ILE A 103 19.93 4.01 -14.96
N ARG A 104 20.47 4.58 -13.87
CA ARG A 104 21.87 4.45 -13.41
C ARG A 104 21.89 4.18 -11.89
N PRO A 105 21.37 3.02 -11.45
CA PRO A 105 21.29 2.68 -10.04
C PRO A 105 22.68 2.66 -9.40
N GLN A 106 22.77 3.17 -8.17
CA GLN A 106 24.02 3.16 -7.39
C GLN A 106 24.13 1.97 -6.43
N SER A 107 23.05 1.20 -6.28
CA SER A 107 23.02 -0.02 -5.46
C SER A 107 22.12 -1.08 -6.09
N PRO A 108 22.35 -2.38 -5.82
CA PRO A 108 21.53 -3.46 -6.36
C PRO A 108 20.05 -3.30 -6.01
N GLY A 109 19.18 -3.38 -7.02
CA GLY A 109 17.73 -3.31 -6.86
C GLY A 109 17.14 -1.90 -6.72
N ASP A 110 17.96 -0.85 -6.68
CA ASP A 110 17.49 0.54 -6.64
C ASP A 110 16.76 0.94 -7.93
N ASP A 111 17.17 0.36 -9.06
CA ASP A 111 16.48 0.48 -10.34
C ASP A 111 15.03 0.00 -10.25
N THR A 112 14.83 -1.23 -9.74
CA THR A 112 13.52 -1.85 -9.59
C THR A 112 12.67 -1.04 -8.62
N LYS A 113 13.22 -0.60 -7.49
CA LYS A 113 12.51 0.27 -6.52
C LYS A 113 12.11 1.61 -7.13
N ALA A 114 12.98 2.22 -7.95
CA ALA A 114 12.67 3.46 -8.64
C ALA A 114 11.56 3.27 -9.69
N LEU A 115 11.54 2.15 -10.42
CA LEU A 115 10.46 1.85 -11.36
C LEU A 115 9.12 1.64 -10.63
N GLN A 116 9.13 0.96 -9.49
CA GLN A 116 7.94 0.79 -8.64
C GLN A 116 7.43 2.13 -8.10
N GLU A 117 8.32 2.99 -7.60
CA GLU A 117 7.99 4.34 -7.16
C GLU A 117 7.39 5.18 -8.31
N ALA A 118 7.89 5.02 -9.54
CA ALA A 118 7.35 5.71 -10.71
C ALA A 118 5.89 5.30 -11.00
N VAL A 119 5.56 4.00 -10.91
CA VAL A 119 4.18 3.51 -11.07
C VAL A 119 3.26 4.12 -10.01
N LEU A 120 3.70 4.20 -8.75
CA LEU A 120 2.92 4.79 -7.65
C LEU A 120 2.73 6.31 -7.77
N LYS A 121 3.57 7.01 -8.54
CA LYS A 121 3.38 8.45 -8.84
C LYS A 121 2.38 8.71 -9.95
N ALA A 122 2.11 7.73 -10.82
CA ALA A 122 1.23 7.90 -11.97
C ALA A 122 -0.25 7.93 -11.56
N PRO A 123 -0.99 9.04 -11.78
CA PRO A 123 -2.40 9.14 -11.41
C PRO A 123 -3.27 8.09 -12.10
N GLN A 124 -4.31 7.60 -11.42
CA GLN A 124 -5.18 6.48 -11.81
C GLN A 124 -4.48 5.12 -11.98
N VAL A 125 -3.25 5.06 -12.52
CA VAL A 125 -2.44 3.83 -12.54
C VAL A 125 -2.15 3.39 -11.10
N ALA A 126 -1.71 4.32 -10.26
CA ALA A 126 -1.48 4.08 -8.84
C ALA A 126 -2.76 3.65 -8.12
N GLU A 127 -3.89 4.33 -8.37
CA GLU A 127 -5.19 4.00 -7.75
C GLU A 127 -5.66 2.58 -8.10
N VAL A 128 -5.54 2.18 -9.37
CA VAL A 128 -5.90 0.83 -9.81
C VAL A 128 -4.94 -0.21 -9.21
N TYR A 129 -3.63 0.07 -9.22
CA TYR A 129 -2.65 -0.80 -8.59
C TYR A 129 -2.92 -0.98 -7.09
N GLU A 130 -3.16 0.10 -6.35
CA GLU A 130 -3.43 0.08 -4.91
C GLU A 130 -4.72 -0.67 -4.57
N HIS A 131 -5.71 -0.64 -5.45
CA HIS A 131 -6.94 -1.39 -5.26
C HIS A 131 -6.71 -2.91 -5.37
N TYR A 132 -5.89 -3.35 -6.32
CA TYR A 132 -5.68 -4.78 -6.60
C TYR A 132 -4.38 -5.36 -6.03
N ARG A 133 -3.54 -4.56 -5.36
CA ARG A 133 -2.26 -5.03 -4.79
C ARG A 133 -2.47 -6.22 -3.87
N GLY A 134 -1.69 -7.29 -4.07
CA GLY A 134 -1.81 -8.54 -3.32
C GLY A 134 -2.86 -9.52 -3.86
N GLU A 135 -3.76 -9.07 -4.74
CA GLU A 135 -4.84 -9.85 -5.33
C GLU A 135 -4.55 -10.27 -6.79
N ASN A 136 -5.38 -11.18 -7.31
CA ASN A 136 -5.42 -11.46 -8.74
C ASN A 136 -6.28 -10.41 -9.44
N LEU A 137 -5.85 -9.94 -10.62
CA LEU A 137 -6.73 -9.14 -11.46
C LEU A 137 -7.98 -9.96 -11.83
N PRO A 138 -9.17 -9.34 -11.82
CA PRO A 138 -10.40 -9.98 -12.29
C PRO A 138 -10.28 -10.42 -13.76
N ASP A 139 -11.16 -11.31 -14.19
CA ASP A 139 -11.28 -11.63 -15.62
C ASP A 139 -11.56 -10.35 -16.42
N ARG A 140 -11.13 -10.35 -17.69
CA ARG A 140 -11.07 -9.14 -18.51
C ARG A 140 -12.36 -8.31 -18.53
N ASN A 141 -13.51 -8.95 -18.69
CA ASN A 141 -14.80 -8.24 -18.71
C ASN A 141 -15.12 -7.55 -17.37
N PHE A 142 -14.81 -8.19 -16.24
CA PHE A 142 -15.02 -7.60 -14.92
C PHE A 142 -14.03 -6.47 -14.64
N PHE A 143 -12.78 -6.63 -15.07
CA PHE A 143 -11.77 -5.59 -14.95
C PHE A 143 -12.14 -4.36 -15.78
N GLU A 144 -12.56 -4.54 -17.04
CA GLU A 144 -13.02 -3.44 -17.90
C GLU A 144 -14.22 -2.69 -17.27
N ASN A 145 -15.22 -3.41 -16.76
CA ASN A 145 -16.35 -2.78 -16.07
C ASN A 145 -15.90 -2.01 -14.81
N ALA A 146 -14.98 -2.57 -14.02
CA ALA A 146 -14.46 -1.90 -12.83
C ALA A 146 -13.70 -0.61 -13.20
N LEU A 147 -12.90 -0.63 -14.28
CA LEU A 147 -12.20 0.56 -14.79
C LEU A 147 -13.16 1.68 -15.18
N GLU A 148 -14.30 1.35 -15.79
CA GLU A 148 -15.36 2.32 -16.11
C GLU A 148 -16.08 2.82 -14.84
N ASP A 149 -16.68 1.91 -14.07
CA ASP A 149 -17.62 2.25 -13.01
C ASP A 149 -16.95 2.81 -11.75
N LYS A 150 -15.77 2.27 -11.38
CA LYS A 150 -15.08 2.61 -10.13
C LYS A 150 -13.97 3.63 -10.33
N PHE A 151 -13.20 3.51 -11.41
CA PHE A 151 -12.04 4.37 -11.66
C PHE A 151 -12.31 5.49 -12.67
N GLY A 152 -13.53 5.56 -13.20
CA GLY A 152 -13.98 6.63 -14.09
C GLY A 152 -13.21 6.69 -15.41
N ILE A 153 -12.67 5.57 -15.88
CA ILE A 153 -11.93 5.51 -17.14
C ILE A 153 -12.96 5.41 -18.29
N PRO A 154 -12.96 6.37 -19.24
CA PRO A 154 -13.91 6.33 -20.34
C PRO A 154 -13.79 5.03 -21.15
N ARG A 155 -14.92 4.43 -21.50
CA ARG A 155 -14.98 3.13 -22.18
C ARG A 155 -14.13 3.03 -23.44
N ASP A 156 -14.07 4.11 -24.24
CA ASP A 156 -13.25 4.19 -25.45
C ASP A 156 -11.73 4.24 -25.18
N LYS A 157 -11.34 4.44 -23.91
CA LYS A 157 -9.94 4.54 -23.45
C LYS A 157 -9.48 3.35 -22.64
N ILE A 158 -10.36 2.42 -22.29
CA ILE A 158 -10.04 1.26 -21.47
C ILE A 158 -8.99 0.36 -22.12
N PRO A 159 -9.06 0.00 -23.43
CA PRO A 159 -8.05 -0.84 -24.05
C PRO A 159 -6.64 -0.23 -23.98
N ASP A 160 -6.53 1.08 -24.23
CA ASP A 160 -5.28 1.83 -24.11
C ASP A 160 -4.78 1.83 -22.66
N PHE A 161 -5.68 2.08 -21.69
CA PHE A 161 -5.31 2.10 -20.27
C PHE A 161 -4.77 0.76 -19.81
N ILE A 162 -5.45 -0.35 -20.12
CA ILE A 162 -5.00 -1.71 -19.77
C ILE A 162 -3.62 -1.96 -20.33
N SER A 163 -3.38 -1.63 -21.60
CA SER A 163 -2.06 -1.79 -22.22
C SER A 163 -0.97 -0.99 -21.49
N VAL A 164 -1.24 0.27 -21.12
CA VAL A 164 -0.29 1.12 -20.38
C VAL A 164 -0.06 0.56 -18.97
N PHE A 165 -1.12 0.15 -18.28
CA PHE A 165 -1.09 -0.38 -16.94
C PHE A 165 -0.25 -1.67 -16.88
N GLU A 166 -0.60 -2.68 -17.66
CA GLU A 166 0.07 -3.98 -17.65
C GLU A 166 1.56 -3.86 -18.00
N GLN A 167 1.90 -3.15 -19.09
CA GLN A 167 3.30 -2.96 -19.49
C GLN A 167 4.12 -2.22 -18.43
N SER A 168 3.51 -1.21 -17.78
CA SER A 168 4.20 -0.46 -16.72
C SER A 168 4.44 -1.32 -15.48
N LEU A 169 3.47 -2.15 -15.11
CA LEU A 169 3.59 -3.08 -13.98
C LEU A 169 4.61 -4.19 -14.27
N GLU A 170 4.66 -4.72 -15.49
CA GLU A 170 5.65 -5.74 -15.89
C GLU A 170 7.08 -5.21 -15.73
N VAL A 171 7.35 -4.00 -16.24
CA VAL A 171 8.67 -3.36 -16.17
C VAL A 171 9.07 -3.02 -14.73
N ALA A 172 8.09 -2.63 -13.91
CA ALA A 172 8.30 -2.38 -12.48
C ALA A 172 8.31 -3.67 -11.63
N LYS A 173 8.14 -4.86 -12.23
CA LYS A 173 8.03 -6.15 -11.54
C LYS A 173 6.94 -6.15 -10.46
N LEU A 174 5.79 -5.55 -10.79
CA LEU A 174 4.60 -5.42 -9.95
C LEU A 174 3.49 -6.41 -10.31
N VAL A 175 3.71 -7.26 -11.31
CA VAL A 175 2.77 -8.29 -11.73
C VAL A 175 3.50 -9.60 -11.95
N GLN A 176 2.92 -10.68 -11.45
CA GLN A 176 3.34 -12.04 -11.72
C GLN A 176 2.24 -12.73 -12.52
N ARG A 177 2.60 -13.33 -13.67
CA ARG A 177 1.68 -14.18 -14.43
C ARG A 177 1.90 -15.63 -14.04
N VAL A 178 0.85 -16.26 -13.54
CA VAL A 178 0.80 -17.70 -13.26
C VAL A 178 -0.38 -18.23 -14.06
N ASP A 179 -0.09 -19.06 -15.07
CA ASP A 179 -1.05 -19.50 -16.09
C ASP A 179 -1.73 -18.30 -16.78
N ASP A 180 -3.07 -18.28 -16.83
CA ASP A 180 -3.89 -17.20 -17.41
C ASP A 180 -4.20 -16.06 -16.42
N ARG A 181 -3.67 -16.10 -15.19
CA ARG A 181 -3.98 -15.12 -14.14
C ARG A 181 -2.80 -14.18 -13.88
N ALA A 182 -3.10 -12.88 -13.82
CA ALA A 182 -2.17 -11.84 -13.43
C ALA A 182 -2.36 -11.48 -11.96
N ARG A 183 -1.39 -11.80 -11.12
CA ARG A 183 -1.37 -11.41 -9.70
C ARG A 183 -0.58 -10.12 -9.51
N ILE A 184 -1.17 -9.13 -8.85
CA ILE A 184 -0.48 -7.89 -8.54
C ILE A 184 0.36 -8.09 -7.28
N ILE A 185 1.67 -7.83 -7.40
CA ILE A 185 2.62 -7.94 -6.31
C ILE A 185 2.53 -6.68 -5.46
N ASP A 186 2.26 -6.84 -4.17
CA ASP A 186 2.29 -5.73 -3.24
C ASP A 186 3.73 -5.44 -2.77
N VAL A 187 4.27 -4.33 -3.27
CA VAL A 187 5.61 -3.83 -2.94
C VAL A 187 5.60 -2.55 -2.11
N THR A 188 4.41 -2.11 -1.65
CA THR A 188 4.27 -0.82 -0.95
C THR A 188 5.06 -0.74 0.37
N GLU A 189 5.46 -1.89 0.93
CA GLU A 189 6.33 -2.00 2.10
C GLU A 189 7.85 -1.86 1.75
N SER A 190 8.23 -1.97 0.47
CA SER A 190 9.63 -2.08 0.01
C SER A 190 10.18 -0.85 -0.75
N VAL A 191 9.32 0.13 -1.05
CA VAL A 191 9.70 1.40 -1.69
C VAL A 191 10.02 2.45 -0.62
N PRO A 192 11.22 3.06 -0.60
CA PRO A 192 11.54 4.14 0.33
C PRO A 192 10.66 5.35 0.03
N GLY A 193 9.68 5.61 0.88
CA GLY A 193 8.74 6.72 0.70
C GLY A 193 7.27 6.39 0.99
N SER A 194 6.91 5.12 1.25
CA SER A 194 5.57 4.82 1.76
C SER A 194 5.43 5.31 3.21
N ASP A 195 4.25 5.82 3.52
CA ASP A 195 3.88 6.43 4.81
C ASP A 195 4.19 5.56 6.04
N GLU A 196 4.39 4.24 5.89
CA GLU A 196 4.66 3.29 6.98
C GLU A 196 5.99 3.51 7.70
N GLN A 197 7.12 3.72 7.01
CA GLN A 197 8.41 3.94 7.70
C GLN A 197 8.43 5.26 8.48
N GLN A 198 7.75 6.29 7.97
CA GLN A 198 7.53 7.53 8.72
C GLN A 198 6.53 7.33 9.86
N ARG A 199 5.47 6.55 9.66
CA ARG A 199 4.46 6.22 10.67
C ARG A 199 5.06 5.43 11.83
N LEU A 200 5.84 4.38 11.56
CA LEU A 200 6.64 3.66 12.55
C LEU A 200 7.51 4.63 13.35
N ARG A 201 8.33 5.46 12.68
CA ARG A 201 9.18 6.45 13.37
C ARG A 201 8.38 7.46 14.21
N ARG A 202 7.19 7.86 13.78
CA ARG A 202 6.30 8.75 14.54
C ARG A 202 5.71 8.03 15.76
N ILE A 203 5.19 6.82 15.59
CA ILE A 203 4.62 6.02 16.68
C ILE A 203 5.73 5.69 17.70
N SER A 204 6.90 5.26 17.25
CA SER A 204 8.06 4.96 18.12
C SER A 204 8.54 6.18 18.91
N LYS A 205 8.40 7.41 18.39
CA LYS A 205 8.75 8.63 19.14
C LYS A 205 7.80 8.89 20.32
N ASP A 206 6.54 8.49 20.20
CA ASP A 206 5.52 8.74 21.22
C ASP A 206 5.48 7.64 22.30
N VAL A 207 6.01 6.45 22.00
CA VAL A 207 6.00 5.30 22.91
C VAL A 207 7.27 5.29 23.76
N LYS A 208 7.11 5.38 25.09
CA LYS A 208 8.23 5.21 26.04
C LYS A 208 8.43 3.73 26.32
N VAL A 209 9.53 3.18 25.81
CA VAL A 209 10.01 1.83 26.13
C VAL A 209 11.20 1.95 27.08
N ALA A 210 11.14 1.30 28.24
CA ALA A 210 12.20 1.31 29.24
C ALA A 210 13.13 0.09 29.06
N SER A 211 14.36 0.21 29.54
CA SER A 211 15.29 -0.92 29.60
C SER A 211 14.70 -2.04 30.47
N GLY A 212 14.56 -3.23 29.90
CA GLY A 212 13.94 -4.39 30.55
C GLY A 212 12.46 -4.62 30.22
N ASP A 213 11.83 -3.72 29.45
CA ASP A 213 10.48 -3.99 28.95
C ASP A 213 10.51 -5.14 27.95
N SER A 214 9.65 -6.15 28.18
CA SER A 214 9.63 -7.37 27.38
C SER A 214 8.30 -7.60 26.66
N CYS A 215 8.37 -8.37 25.59
CA CYS A 215 7.22 -8.94 24.90
C CYS A 215 7.28 -10.48 24.93
N PHE A 216 6.22 -11.09 25.45
CA PHE A 216 6.12 -12.54 25.57
C PHE A 216 5.42 -13.15 24.35
N VAL A 217 6.02 -14.16 23.74
CA VAL A 217 5.51 -14.82 22.53
C VAL A 217 4.91 -16.18 22.88
N MET A 218 3.61 -16.30 22.69
CA MET A 218 2.82 -17.52 22.83
C MET A 218 2.66 -18.14 21.45
N MET A 219 3.33 -19.26 21.18
CA MET A 219 3.34 -19.86 19.84
C MET A 219 3.53 -21.38 19.85
N PRO A 220 3.11 -22.09 18.79
CA PRO A 220 3.49 -23.48 18.57
C PRO A 220 5.01 -23.62 18.41
N PHE A 221 5.59 -24.64 19.03
CA PHE A 221 7.03 -24.95 18.89
C PHE A 221 7.36 -25.80 17.66
N VAL A 222 6.36 -26.48 17.10
CA VAL A 222 6.57 -27.40 15.99
C VAL A 222 6.87 -26.66 14.69
N GLU A 223 7.81 -27.19 13.92
CA GLU A 223 8.08 -26.69 12.57
C GLU A 223 6.84 -26.87 11.67
N PRO A 224 6.58 -25.94 10.73
CA PRO A 224 7.44 -24.79 10.35
C PRO A 224 7.29 -23.57 11.27
N ILE A 225 6.27 -23.53 12.14
CA ILE A 225 5.92 -22.32 12.92
C ILE A 225 6.98 -22.02 13.98
N GLY A 226 7.58 -23.04 14.59
CA GLY A 226 8.66 -22.88 15.59
C GLY A 226 9.82 -22.01 15.10
N ALA A 227 10.21 -22.13 13.82
CA ALA A 227 11.26 -21.32 13.21
C ALA A 227 10.90 -19.83 13.07
N TYR A 228 9.62 -19.45 13.15
CA TYR A 228 9.18 -18.07 12.95
C TYR A 228 9.61 -17.17 14.11
N TYR A 229 9.89 -17.74 15.28
CA TYR A 229 10.40 -16.97 16.42
C TYR A 229 11.68 -16.20 16.07
N GLU A 230 12.73 -16.92 15.68
CA GLU A 230 14.03 -16.31 15.40
C GLU A 230 14.02 -15.46 14.13
N LYS A 231 13.21 -15.85 13.15
CA LYS A 231 13.17 -15.21 11.84
C LYS A 231 12.25 -13.99 11.78
N ILE A 232 11.21 -13.94 12.62
CA ILE A 232 10.11 -12.99 12.49
C ILE A 232 9.81 -12.31 13.83
N TYR A 233 9.33 -13.05 14.84
CA TYR A 233 8.81 -12.43 16.06
C TYR A 233 9.90 -11.75 16.88
N ALA A 234 11.03 -12.41 17.14
CA ALA A 234 12.12 -11.82 17.91
C ALA A 234 12.72 -10.57 17.22
N PRO A 235 13.00 -10.58 15.90
CA PRO A 235 13.34 -9.35 15.17
C PRO A 235 12.27 -8.25 15.22
N ALA A 236 10.98 -8.59 15.08
CA ALA A 236 9.88 -7.62 15.15
C ALA A 236 9.77 -6.93 16.51
N ILE A 237 9.92 -7.70 17.58
CA ILE A 237 9.89 -7.23 18.97
C ILE A 237 11.08 -6.31 19.25
N ARG A 238 12.29 -6.72 18.85
CA ARG A 238 13.49 -5.87 18.97
C ARG A 238 13.35 -4.58 18.16
N LYS A 239 12.75 -4.65 16.97
CA LYS A 239 12.45 -3.47 16.15
C LYS A 239 11.47 -2.51 16.84
N ALA A 240 10.58 -3.02 17.70
CA ALA A 240 9.71 -2.21 18.55
C ALA A 240 10.39 -1.71 19.84
N GLY A 241 11.66 -2.07 20.08
CA GLY A 241 12.45 -1.64 21.23
C GLY A 241 12.29 -2.50 22.49
N LEU A 242 11.65 -3.66 22.40
CA LEU A 242 11.38 -4.57 23.52
C LEU A 242 12.31 -5.78 23.49
N GLU A 243 12.45 -6.44 24.64
CA GLU A 243 13.13 -7.73 24.74
C GLU A 243 12.17 -8.89 24.41
N PRO A 244 12.48 -9.75 23.42
CA PRO A 244 11.65 -10.90 23.09
C PRO A 244 11.85 -12.03 24.10
N VAL A 245 10.76 -12.57 24.61
CA VAL A 245 10.76 -13.71 25.53
C VAL A 245 9.88 -14.82 24.95
N ARG A 246 10.43 -16.04 24.85
CA ARG A 246 9.67 -17.26 24.52
C ARG A 246 9.83 -18.26 25.65
N ALA A 247 8.78 -19.05 25.86
CA ALA A 247 8.67 -19.99 26.95
C ALA A 247 9.64 -21.19 26.91
N ASP A 248 10.65 -21.22 26.05
CA ASP A 248 11.59 -22.35 25.91
C ASP A 248 13.07 -21.95 26.07
N THR A 249 13.44 -20.69 25.81
CA THR A 249 14.84 -20.24 25.88
C THR A 249 15.35 -20.04 27.30
N GLU A 250 14.46 -19.81 28.28
CA GLU A 250 14.81 -19.58 29.70
C GLU A 250 14.18 -20.60 30.67
N ILE A 251 13.37 -21.54 30.15
CA ILE A 251 12.39 -22.31 30.94
C ILE A 251 12.82 -23.76 31.28
N PHE A 252 14.08 -24.13 31.00
CA PHE A 252 14.64 -25.42 31.45
C PHE A 252 15.15 -25.38 32.91
N GLY A 253 14.68 -24.43 33.72
CA GLY A 253 14.91 -24.39 35.17
C GLY A 253 13.93 -25.31 35.92
N THR A 254 14.39 -25.91 37.02
CA THR A 254 13.61 -26.77 37.92
C THR A 254 12.44 -25.99 38.55
N GLY A 255 11.26 -26.04 37.93
CA GLY A 255 10.01 -25.43 38.42
C GLY A 255 8.79 -25.95 37.64
N LYS A 256 7.56 -25.68 38.11
CA LYS A 256 6.35 -26.04 37.36
C LYS A 256 6.25 -25.12 36.14
N ILE A 257 6.23 -25.69 34.94
CA ILE A 257 6.14 -24.98 33.64
C ILE A 257 5.08 -23.86 33.65
N ILE A 258 3.95 -24.11 34.31
CA ILE A 258 2.83 -23.17 34.43
C ILE A 258 3.22 -21.89 35.19
N ASP A 259 4.03 -21.99 36.25
CA ASP A 259 4.45 -20.82 37.05
C ASP A 259 5.33 -19.89 36.20
N GLN A 260 6.16 -20.47 35.33
CA GLN A 260 7.06 -19.72 34.47
C GLN A 260 6.32 -19.04 33.31
N ILE A 261 5.35 -19.73 32.71
CA ILE A 261 4.40 -19.14 31.74
C ILE A 261 3.66 -17.97 32.39
N TRP A 262 3.12 -18.16 33.60
CA TRP A 262 2.42 -17.12 34.33
C TRP A 262 3.32 -15.91 34.62
N SER A 263 4.54 -16.15 35.10
CA SER A 263 5.53 -15.10 35.33
C SER A 263 5.90 -14.36 34.04
N GLY A 264 6.08 -15.06 32.93
CA GLY A 264 6.37 -14.46 31.62
C GLY A 264 5.23 -13.56 31.13
N ILE A 265 3.99 -14.06 31.16
CA ILE A 265 2.79 -13.29 30.81
C ILE A 265 2.65 -12.07 31.72
N ASN A 266 2.86 -12.24 33.03
CA ASN A 266 2.68 -11.17 34.00
C ASN A 266 3.78 -10.10 33.92
N ALA A 267 5.02 -10.48 33.61
CA ALA A 267 6.14 -9.54 33.48
C ALA A 267 6.09 -8.75 32.16
N ALA A 268 5.59 -9.34 31.08
CA ALA A 268 5.55 -8.70 29.78
C ALA A 268 4.61 -7.48 29.73
N ARG A 269 5.02 -6.46 28.98
CA ARG A 269 4.18 -5.27 28.72
C ARG A 269 3.10 -5.53 27.66
N VAL A 270 3.40 -6.42 26.73
CA VAL A 270 2.54 -6.80 25.61
C VAL A 270 2.88 -8.22 25.19
N LEU A 271 1.91 -8.95 24.66
CA LEU A 271 2.10 -10.32 24.19
C LEU A 271 1.85 -10.43 22.68
N VAL A 272 2.45 -11.45 22.07
CA VAL A 272 2.12 -11.90 20.71
C VAL A 272 1.58 -13.32 20.81
N ALA A 273 0.43 -13.59 20.18
CA ALA A 273 -0.20 -14.91 20.16
C ALA A 273 -0.29 -15.44 18.72
N GLU A 274 0.39 -16.54 18.43
CA GLU A 274 0.36 -17.22 17.12
C GLU A 274 -0.69 -18.34 17.13
N LEU A 275 -1.82 -18.09 16.48
CA LEU A 275 -3.01 -18.95 16.53
C LEU A 275 -3.07 -19.99 15.42
N THR A 276 -2.17 -19.94 14.43
CA THR A 276 -2.13 -20.90 13.31
C THR A 276 -2.10 -22.32 13.83
N THR A 277 -2.87 -23.22 13.20
CA THR A 277 -3.07 -24.62 13.59
C THR A 277 -3.88 -24.84 14.87
N ARG A 278 -4.43 -23.77 15.47
CA ARG A 278 -5.31 -23.82 16.65
C ARG A 278 -4.68 -24.56 17.83
N ASN A 279 -3.42 -24.25 18.15
CA ASN A 279 -2.70 -24.93 19.23
C ASN A 279 -3.38 -24.71 20.60
N PRO A 280 -3.81 -25.77 21.31
CA PRO A 280 -4.50 -25.65 22.60
C PRO A 280 -3.69 -24.94 23.70
N ASN A 281 -2.37 -25.10 23.69
CA ASN A 281 -1.51 -24.47 24.70
C ASN A 281 -1.49 -22.94 24.51
N VAL A 282 -1.43 -22.48 23.26
CA VAL A 282 -1.48 -21.04 22.96
C VAL A 282 -2.82 -20.45 23.40
N PHE A 283 -3.93 -21.16 23.21
CA PHE A 283 -5.23 -20.69 23.70
C PHE A 283 -5.33 -20.68 25.22
N TYR A 284 -4.72 -21.66 25.90
CA TYR A 284 -4.63 -21.66 27.35
C TYR A 284 -3.87 -20.43 27.85
N GLU A 285 -2.69 -20.15 27.31
CA GLU A 285 -1.88 -18.98 27.63
C GLU A 285 -2.62 -17.66 27.32
N LEU A 286 -3.32 -17.62 26.17
CA LEU A 286 -4.16 -16.48 25.79
C LEU A 286 -5.30 -16.25 26.78
N GLY A 287 -5.91 -17.31 27.30
CA GLY A 287 -6.90 -17.23 28.37
C GLY A 287 -6.34 -16.66 29.68
N LEU A 288 -5.09 -17.01 30.04
CA LEU A 288 -4.41 -16.40 31.19
C LEU A 288 -4.13 -14.92 30.94
N ALA A 289 -3.66 -14.56 29.75
CA ALA A 289 -3.43 -13.17 29.35
C ALA A 289 -4.74 -12.34 29.39
N HIS A 290 -5.86 -12.94 28.95
CA HIS A 290 -7.20 -12.34 29.05
C HIS A 290 -7.58 -12.05 30.51
N ALA A 291 -7.42 -13.04 31.39
CA ALA A 291 -7.73 -12.90 32.81
C ALA A 291 -6.91 -11.77 33.47
N LEU A 292 -5.63 -11.66 33.09
CA LEU A 292 -4.69 -10.63 33.56
C LEU A 292 -4.84 -9.27 32.85
N GLN A 293 -5.77 -9.13 31.90
CA GLN A 293 -5.98 -7.92 31.10
C GLN A 293 -4.69 -7.43 30.43
N LYS A 294 -3.91 -8.36 29.92
CA LYS A 294 -2.69 -8.01 29.19
C LYS A 294 -3.01 -7.64 27.75
N PRO A 295 -2.34 -6.61 27.18
CA PRO A 295 -2.42 -6.33 25.75
C PRO A 295 -1.85 -7.47 24.92
N VAL A 296 -2.57 -7.93 23.90
CA VAL A 296 -2.15 -9.04 23.03
C VAL A 296 -2.30 -8.67 21.55
N VAL A 297 -1.24 -8.89 20.77
CA VAL A 297 -1.25 -8.87 19.31
C VAL A 297 -1.52 -10.29 18.81
N LEU A 298 -2.66 -10.48 18.14
CA LEU A 298 -3.06 -11.78 17.59
C LEU A 298 -2.53 -11.95 16.16
N VAL A 299 -1.99 -13.12 15.86
CA VAL A 299 -1.47 -13.50 14.54
C VAL A 299 -2.05 -14.85 14.13
N ALA A 300 -2.41 -15.01 12.85
CA ALA A 300 -2.90 -16.27 12.31
C ALA A 300 -2.58 -16.40 10.81
N GLY A 301 -2.38 -17.61 10.31
CA GLY A 301 -2.24 -17.87 8.88
C GLY A 301 -3.57 -17.71 8.12
N THR A 302 -4.68 -18.07 8.76
CA THR A 302 -6.02 -17.98 8.16
C THR A 302 -7.09 -17.58 9.19
N GLU A 303 -8.23 -17.07 8.72
CA GLU A 303 -9.38 -16.78 9.59
C GLU A 303 -9.95 -18.04 10.26
N ASP A 304 -9.77 -19.19 9.61
CA ASP A 304 -10.20 -20.47 10.17
C ASP A 304 -9.39 -20.83 11.42
N ASP A 305 -8.16 -20.35 11.57
CA ASP A 305 -7.39 -20.60 12.80
C ASP A 305 -7.92 -19.80 14.01
N VAL A 306 -8.79 -18.82 13.79
CA VAL A 306 -9.30 -17.92 14.83
C VAL A 306 -10.69 -18.37 15.34
N PRO A 307 -10.82 -18.75 16.63
CA PRO A 307 -12.11 -19.03 17.25
C PRO A 307 -13.07 -17.85 17.13
N PHE A 308 -14.37 -18.13 17.02
CA PHE A 308 -15.40 -17.10 16.83
C PHE A 308 -15.34 -15.98 17.90
N ASP A 309 -15.08 -16.34 19.16
CA ASP A 309 -14.94 -15.40 20.27
C ASP A 309 -13.77 -14.43 20.13
N LEU A 310 -12.81 -14.69 19.25
CA LEU A 310 -11.66 -13.82 19.00
C LEU A 310 -11.75 -13.07 17.65
N ARG A 311 -12.69 -13.43 16.77
CA ARG A 311 -12.78 -12.84 15.41
C ARG A 311 -13.13 -11.36 15.37
N HIS A 312 -13.78 -10.85 16.41
CA HIS A 312 -14.10 -9.43 16.53
C HIS A 312 -12.89 -8.58 16.98
N ILE A 313 -11.78 -9.23 17.30
CA ILE A 313 -10.55 -8.63 17.76
C ILE A 313 -9.61 -8.55 16.56
N ARG A 314 -8.78 -7.52 16.52
CA ARG A 314 -7.85 -7.32 15.42
C ARG A 314 -6.82 -8.46 15.38
N VAL A 315 -6.80 -9.19 14.27
CA VAL A 315 -5.83 -10.26 13.99
C VAL A 315 -4.97 -9.88 12.78
N ILE A 316 -3.66 -10.14 12.87
CA ILE A 316 -2.74 -10.02 11.74
C ILE A 316 -2.75 -11.35 10.98
N TYR A 317 -3.16 -11.31 9.72
CA TYR A 317 -3.10 -12.47 8.83
C TYR A 317 -1.84 -12.47 7.95
N TYR A 318 -1.28 -13.65 7.71
CA TYR A 318 -0.15 -13.84 6.80
C TYR A 318 -0.40 -14.99 5.80
N ASP A 319 0.05 -14.81 4.55
CA ASP A 319 -0.11 -15.80 3.48
C ASP A 319 1.27 -16.29 3.02
N MET A 320 1.62 -17.54 3.34
CA MET A 320 2.91 -18.13 2.99
C MET A 320 3.16 -18.25 1.48
N ARG A 321 2.15 -18.05 0.64
CA ARG A 321 2.28 -18.02 -0.83
C ARG A 321 2.88 -16.69 -1.33
N ASP A 322 2.91 -15.64 -0.50
CA ASP A 322 3.60 -14.39 -0.81
C ASP A 322 5.10 -14.55 -0.52
N PRO A 323 6.02 -14.43 -1.49
CA PRO A 323 7.46 -14.62 -1.25
C PRO A 323 8.07 -13.68 -0.19
N PHE A 324 7.39 -12.58 0.15
CA PHE A 324 7.83 -11.62 1.16
C PHE A 324 7.07 -11.71 2.49
N TRP A 325 6.17 -12.69 2.64
CA TRP A 325 5.26 -12.82 3.78
C TRP A 325 5.94 -12.65 5.15
N GLY A 326 7.15 -13.21 5.30
CA GLY A 326 7.89 -13.16 6.56
C GLY A 326 8.33 -11.74 6.94
N GLN A 327 8.77 -10.95 5.96
CA GLN A 327 9.13 -9.54 6.19
C GLN A 327 7.88 -8.70 6.49
N LYS A 328 6.79 -8.93 5.75
CA LYS A 328 5.50 -8.24 6.00
C LYS A 328 4.99 -8.51 7.41
N LEU A 329 5.04 -9.77 7.82
CA LEU A 329 4.58 -10.19 9.15
C LEU A 329 5.43 -9.56 10.24
N LEU A 330 6.77 -9.54 10.08
CA LEU A 330 7.69 -8.89 11.02
C LEU A 330 7.32 -7.41 11.20
N ASP A 331 7.13 -6.69 10.10
CA ASP A 331 6.83 -5.26 10.13
C ASP A 331 5.46 -4.98 10.76
N LYS A 332 4.43 -5.74 10.38
CA LYS A 332 3.08 -5.64 10.96
C LYS A 332 3.08 -5.96 12.46
N VAL A 333 3.79 -7.00 12.90
CA VAL A 333 3.89 -7.34 14.33
C VAL A 333 4.55 -6.20 15.09
N SER A 334 5.66 -5.64 14.57
CA SER A 334 6.37 -4.52 15.19
C SER A 334 5.46 -3.29 15.36
N GLU A 335 4.70 -2.95 14.31
CA GLU A 335 3.74 -1.85 14.34
C GLU A 335 2.62 -2.06 15.37
N ASN A 336 2.03 -3.25 15.39
CA ASN A 336 0.92 -3.55 16.30
C ASN A 336 1.39 -3.64 17.75
N ILE A 337 2.62 -4.07 18.01
CA ILE A 337 3.25 -3.99 19.33
C ILE A 337 3.32 -2.52 19.78
N LEU A 338 3.87 -1.63 18.95
CA LEU A 338 3.96 -0.21 19.29
C LEU A 338 2.58 0.44 19.47
N SER A 339 1.61 0.06 18.64
CA SER A 339 0.22 0.50 18.76
C SER A 339 -0.40 0.03 20.08
N ALA A 340 -0.21 -1.24 20.46
CA ALA A 340 -0.70 -1.81 21.71
C ALA A 340 -0.01 -1.18 22.94
N LEU A 341 1.25 -0.76 22.84
CA LEU A 341 1.90 0.00 23.91
C LEU A 341 1.37 1.43 24.04
N LYS A 342 0.93 2.04 22.94
CA LYS A 342 0.35 3.39 22.92
C LYS A 342 -1.09 3.39 23.43
N ASN A 343 -1.91 2.43 22.98
CA ASN A 343 -3.33 2.27 23.28
C ASN A 343 -3.60 0.83 23.80
N PRO A 344 -3.17 0.50 25.03
CA PRO A 344 -3.28 -0.87 25.55
C PRO A 344 -4.73 -1.37 25.62
N GLU A 345 -5.70 -0.50 25.88
CA GLU A 345 -7.12 -0.82 25.94
C GLU A 345 -7.69 -1.40 24.64
N GLU A 346 -7.14 -1.02 23.48
CA GLU A 346 -7.56 -1.55 22.17
C GLU A 346 -7.02 -2.96 21.90
N ALA A 347 -5.96 -3.34 22.63
CA ALA A 347 -5.28 -4.63 22.51
C ALA A 347 -5.60 -5.57 23.69
N ILE A 348 -6.35 -5.12 24.69
CA ILE A 348 -6.84 -5.96 25.78
C ILE A 348 -8.12 -6.65 25.32
N LEU A 349 -8.15 -7.98 25.45
CA LEU A 349 -9.33 -8.78 25.15
C LEU A 349 -10.52 -8.32 26.03
N PRO A 350 -11.66 -7.93 25.44
CA PRO A 350 -12.76 -7.34 26.20
C PRO A 350 -13.34 -8.33 27.21
N ARG A 351 -13.77 -7.82 28.37
CA ARG A 351 -14.56 -8.61 29.33
C ARG A 351 -16.01 -8.59 28.85
N GLY A 352 -16.62 -9.76 28.66
CA GLY A 352 -18.01 -9.90 28.19
C GLY A 352 -19.09 -9.23 29.08
N LEU A 353 -18.70 -8.59 30.18
CA LEU A 353 -19.60 -7.91 31.13
C LEU A 353 -19.61 -6.38 30.99
N SER A 354 -18.79 -5.79 30.12
CA SER A 354 -18.64 -4.32 30.04
C SER A 354 -19.67 -3.61 29.15
N GLN A 355 -20.62 -4.31 28.53
CA GLN A 355 -21.68 -3.71 27.70
C GLN A 355 -23.03 -3.51 28.43
N ARG A 356 -23.05 -3.45 29.77
CA ARG A 356 -24.24 -3.01 30.52
C ARG A 356 -23.94 -1.81 31.41
N GLY A 357 -24.19 -0.64 30.84
CA GLY A 357 -24.37 0.65 31.50
C GLY A 357 -24.71 1.64 30.40
N SER A 358 -25.81 2.37 30.38
CA SER A 358 -26.85 2.65 31.37
C SER A 358 -28.01 3.28 30.59
N GLU A 359 -29.22 2.74 30.74
CA GLU A 359 -30.46 3.48 30.42
C GLU A 359 -30.73 4.57 31.46
#